data_AF-A0A0J9X662-F1
#
_entry.id   AF-A0A0J9X662-F1
#
_cell.length_a   1.000
_cell.length_b   1.000
_cell.length_c   1.000
_cell.angle_alpha   90.00
_cell.angle_beta   90.00
_cell.angle_gamma   90.00
#
_symmetry.space_group_name_H-M   'P 1'
#
loop_
_entity.id
_entity.type
_entity.pdbx_description
1 polymer ?
#
loop_
_entity_poly.entity_id
_entity_poly.type
_entity_poly.pdbx_seq_one_letter_code
_entity_poly.pdbx_strand_id
1 'polypeptide(L)'
;MLRRLLVQTARQTARPSVASTRGPLARASFVRAYSEAAKEEKAADAAAETSAEEAKELSPLEKELSEIKSKLEKKDKESAQYKDQLMRSIADFRNLQETTKREITKAKEFALQKFAKDLLESVDNFDRALSVVDADKRTDPENHKELVDLYEGIKMTQNVFEKTLEKHGLKKIFPEGEKFDPNQHEATFEAPQPDKEPGTVFFVQQAGFLLNDRVLRAAKVGVVQGDY
;
A
#
# COMPACT_ATOMS: atom_id res chain seq x y z
N MET A 1 64.05 7.56 -24.03
CA MET A 1 64.04 7.54 -22.55
C MET A 1 62.62 7.34 -22.06
N LEU A 2 62.41 6.28 -21.25
CA LEU A 2 61.34 6.08 -20.24
C LEU A 2 59.89 5.92 -20.76
N ARG A 3 59.43 4.69 -21.02
CA ARG A 3 58.75 3.74 -20.10
C ARG A 3 57.45 4.28 -19.45
N ARG A 4 56.30 3.76 -19.90
CA ARG A 4 55.24 3.31 -18.98
C ARG A 4 54.41 2.20 -19.64
N LEU A 5 54.68 0.97 -19.19
CA LEU A 5 53.97 -0.26 -19.51
C LEU A 5 52.56 -0.23 -18.88
N LEU A 6 51.56 -0.52 -19.70
CA LEU A 6 50.22 -0.93 -19.30
C LEU A 6 50.28 -2.38 -18.81
N VAL A 7 50.34 -2.56 -17.49
CA VAL A 7 50.04 -3.83 -16.84
C VAL A 7 49.25 -3.50 -15.57
N GLN A 8 47.95 -3.77 -15.58
CA GLN A 8 47.25 -4.07 -14.33
C GLN A 8 46.24 -5.19 -14.60
N THR A 9 46.62 -6.32 -14.03
CA THR A 9 46.01 -7.64 -14.02
C THR A 9 44.63 -7.63 -13.37
N ALA A 10 43.67 -8.25 -14.04
CA ALA A 10 42.41 -8.66 -13.43
C ALA A 10 42.70 -9.75 -12.39
N ARG A 11 42.52 -9.43 -11.09
CA ARG A 11 42.42 -10.42 -10.01
C ARG A 11 40.96 -10.57 -9.64
N GLN A 12 40.28 -11.54 -10.26
CA GLN A 12 39.08 -12.14 -9.70
C GLN A 12 39.51 -12.99 -8.50
N THR A 13 39.24 -12.52 -7.30
CA THR A 13 39.31 -13.35 -6.09
C THR A 13 37.91 -13.91 -5.83
N ALA A 14 37.71 -15.17 -6.20
CA ALA A 14 36.53 -15.94 -5.87
C ALA A 14 36.41 -16.05 -4.33
N ARG A 15 35.21 -15.74 -3.81
CA ARG A 15 34.85 -15.90 -2.41
C ARG A 15 34.75 -17.40 -2.07
N PRO A 16 35.26 -17.88 -0.93
CA PRO A 16 34.96 -19.23 -0.46
C PRO A 16 33.56 -19.27 0.14
N SER A 17 32.77 -20.25 -0.30
CA SER A 17 31.46 -20.63 0.25
C SER A 17 31.66 -21.27 1.63
N VAL A 18 31.22 -20.59 2.69
CA VAL A 18 31.16 -21.17 4.05
C VAL A 18 29.89 -22.00 4.16
N ALA A 19 30.03 -23.32 4.13
CA ALA A 19 28.98 -24.26 4.48
C ALA A 19 28.70 -24.15 5.99
N SER A 20 27.55 -23.58 6.36
CA SER A 20 27.07 -23.53 7.74
C SER A 20 26.25 -24.77 8.04
N THR A 21 26.79 -25.64 8.88
CA THR A 21 26.09 -26.79 9.46
C THR A 21 25.04 -26.30 10.47
N ARG A 22 23.76 -26.55 10.19
CA ARG A 22 22.65 -26.32 11.11
C ARG A 22 22.60 -27.45 12.15
N GLY A 23 23.01 -27.16 13.39
CA GLY A 23 22.68 -27.98 14.56
C GLY A 23 21.33 -27.54 15.18
N PRO A 24 20.53 -28.44 15.79
CA PRO A 24 19.25 -28.07 16.36
C PRO A 24 19.45 -27.51 17.78
N LEU A 25 19.05 -26.26 18.02
CA LEU A 25 18.94 -25.72 19.38
C LEU A 25 17.52 -25.99 19.91
N ALA A 26 17.50 -26.66 21.06
CA ALA A 26 16.32 -27.08 21.79
C ALA A 26 15.38 -25.93 22.14
N ARG A 27 14.07 -26.20 22.04
CA ARG A 27 12.99 -25.32 22.52
C ARG A 27 13.04 -25.25 24.05
N ALA A 28 13.40 -24.10 24.61
CA ALA A 28 13.17 -23.80 26.01
C ALA A 28 11.69 -23.41 26.20
N SER A 29 10.91 -24.32 26.76
CA SER A 29 9.54 -24.07 27.21
C SER A 29 9.57 -23.21 28.47
N PHE A 30 9.11 -21.96 28.34
CA PHE A 30 8.84 -21.05 29.45
C PHE A 30 7.63 -21.58 30.23
N VAL A 31 7.85 -22.19 31.40
CA VAL A 31 6.78 -22.48 32.36
C VAL A 31 6.65 -21.28 33.29
N ARG A 32 5.48 -20.65 33.21
CA ARG A 32 5.04 -19.52 34.03
C ARG A 32 4.58 -20.07 35.39
N ALA A 33 5.39 -19.92 36.43
CA ALA A 33 5.00 -20.26 37.80
C ALA A 33 4.12 -19.14 38.37
N TYR A 34 2.83 -19.45 38.55
CA TYR A 34 1.90 -18.65 39.35
C TYR A 34 2.05 -19.03 40.82
N SER A 35 1.89 -18.03 41.67
CA SER A 35 1.98 -18.08 43.13
C SER A 35 0.93 -19.00 43.76
N GLU A 36 1.36 -19.88 44.67
CA GLU A 36 0.53 -20.34 45.78
C GLU A 36 1.29 -20.14 47.09
N ALA A 37 0.80 -19.19 47.86
CA ALA A 37 1.06 -19.07 49.27
C ALA A 37 0.16 -20.06 50.01
N ALA A 38 0.73 -20.95 50.83
CA ALA A 38 0.18 -21.35 52.13
C ALA A 38 1.02 -22.48 52.75
N LYS A 39 1.44 -22.23 54.00
CA LYS A 39 1.95 -23.18 55.02
C LYS A 39 3.42 -23.59 54.89
N GLU A 40 4.28 -22.93 55.66
CA GLU A 40 4.80 -23.48 56.92
C GLU A 40 5.54 -22.39 57.69
N GLU A 41 5.07 -22.12 58.90
CA GLU A 41 5.70 -21.25 59.87
C GLU A 41 6.29 -22.14 60.99
N LYS A 42 7.48 -21.75 61.48
CA LYS A 42 8.20 -22.18 62.69
C LYS A 42 9.16 -23.38 62.61
N ALA A 43 10.46 -23.06 62.49
CA ALA A 43 11.47 -23.42 63.49
C ALA A 43 12.78 -22.64 63.24
N ALA A 44 13.44 -22.24 64.34
CA ALA A 44 14.83 -21.75 64.45
C ALA A 44 15.09 -20.25 64.23
N ASP A 45 14.68 -19.47 65.24
CA ASP A 45 15.41 -18.29 65.69
C ASP A 45 16.49 -18.77 66.69
N ALA A 46 17.78 -18.58 66.36
CA ALA A 46 18.90 -18.33 67.29
C ALA A 46 20.25 -18.46 66.57
N ALA A 47 21.14 -17.50 66.84
CA ALA A 47 22.56 -17.43 66.52
C ALA A 47 22.95 -16.81 65.16
N ALA A 48 23.15 -15.48 65.15
CA ALA A 48 24.46 -14.87 64.90
C ALA A 48 24.35 -13.33 64.76
N GLU A 49 24.15 -12.63 65.88
CA GLU A 49 24.70 -11.28 66.03
C GLU A 49 26.17 -11.43 66.44
N THR A 50 27.09 -11.13 65.52
CA THR A 50 28.46 -10.62 65.78
C THR A 50 29.17 -10.43 64.45
N SER A 51 29.17 -9.20 63.92
CA SER A 51 30.38 -8.50 63.44
C SER A 51 29.94 -7.18 62.76
N ALA A 52 29.37 -6.28 63.56
CA ALA A 52 29.30 -4.87 63.21
C ALA A 52 30.54 -4.18 63.78
N GLU A 53 31.72 -4.45 63.19
CA GLU A 53 32.90 -3.58 63.35
C GLU A 53 34.00 -4.03 62.38
N GLU A 54 34.00 -3.42 61.20
CA GLU A 54 35.21 -3.09 60.46
C GLU A 54 34.81 -2.01 59.45
N ALA A 55 34.70 -0.79 59.98
CA ALA A 55 34.79 0.41 59.18
C ALA A 55 36.19 0.42 58.55
N LYS A 56 36.28 -0.18 57.37
CA LYS A 56 37.42 -0.04 56.48
C LYS A 56 37.49 1.45 56.14
N GLU A 57 38.39 2.17 56.81
CA GLU A 57 38.83 3.49 56.35
C GLU A 57 39.40 3.29 54.95
N LEU A 58 38.52 3.42 53.96
CA LEU A 58 38.91 3.50 52.56
C LEU A 58 39.88 4.68 52.46
N SER A 59 41.08 4.41 51.96
CA SER A 59 42.06 5.47 51.74
C SER A 59 41.40 6.58 50.89
N PRO A 60 41.82 7.86 51.02
CA PRO A 60 41.24 8.96 50.23
C PRO A 60 41.13 8.65 48.73
N LEU A 61 42.08 7.86 48.20
CA LEU A 61 42.13 7.39 46.82
C LEU A 61 41.02 6.39 46.46
N GLU A 62 40.59 5.53 47.37
CA GLU A 62 39.52 4.56 47.12
C GLU A 62 38.14 5.23 47.08
N LYS A 63 37.94 6.29 47.87
CA LYS A 63 36.73 7.13 47.80
C LYS A 63 36.67 7.89 46.49
N GLU A 64 37.77 8.53 46.07
CA GLU A 64 37.87 9.21 44.77
C GLU A 64 37.65 8.24 43.60
N LEU A 65 38.23 7.02 43.65
CA LEU A 65 37.98 5.99 42.65
C LEU A 65 36.52 5.55 42.59
N SER A 66 35.84 5.45 43.73
CA SER A 66 34.40 5.10 43.77
C SER A 66 33.53 6.19 43.15
N GLU A 67 33.84 7.47 43.39
CA GLU A 67 33.12 8.60 42.81
C GLU A 67 33.34 8.71 41.30
N ILE A 68 34.58 8.48 40.83
CA ILE A 68 34.90 8.46 39.39
C ILE A 68 34.16 7.32 38.70
N LYS A 69 34.14 6.11 39.29
CA LYS A 69 33.37 4.97 38.77
C LYS A 69 31.87 5.28 38.71
N SER A 70 31.30 5.89 39.74
CA SER A 70 29.89 6.31 39.76
C SER A 70 29.59 7.34 38.65
N LYS A 71 30.48 8.32 38.43
CA LYS A 71 30.35 9.30 37.35
C LYS A 71 30.45 8.64 35.97
N LEU A 72 31.35 7.68 35.81
CA LEU A 72 31.54 6.93 34.56
C LEU A 72 30.30 6.09 34.24
N GLU A 73 29.77 5.35 35.22
CA GLU A 73 28.53 4.58 35.05
C GLU A 73 27.32 5.46 34.70
N LYS A 74 27.20 6.65 35.31
CA LYS A 74 26.15 7.62 34.96
C LYS A 74 26.30 8.08 33.50
N LYS A 75 27.52 8.41 33.08
CA LYS A 75 27.82 8.82 31.70
C LYS A 75 27.58 7.70 30.68
N ASP A 76 27.89 6.46 31.04
CA ASP A 76 27.62 5.30 30.19
C ASP A 76 26.11 5.04 30.05
N LYS A 77 25.35 5.19 31.14
CA LYS A 77 23.87 5.12 31.11
C LYS A 77 23.27 6.24 30.25
N GLU A 78 23.74 7.48 30.42
CA GLU A 78 23.34 8.61 29.56
C GLU A 78 23.67 8.33 28.08
N SER A 79 24.87 7.83 27.78
CA SER A 79 25.30 7.45 26.43
C SER A 79 24.42 6.35 25.83
N ALA A 80 24.07 5.33 26.61
CA ALA A 80 23.17 4.27 26.18
C ALA A 80 21.75 4.80 25.90
N GLN A 81 21.23 5.68 26.76
CA GLN A 81 19.93 6.32 26.57
C GLN A 81 19.89 7.18 25.30
N TYR A 82 20.91 8.00 25.05
CA TYR A 82 20.98 8.80 23.83
C TYR A 82 21.10 7.93 22.58
N LYS A 83 21.88 6.85 22.62
CA LYS A 83 21.95 5.90 21.51
C LYS A 83 20.60 5.25 21.23
N ASP A 84 19.86 4.84 22.24
CA ASP A 84 18.51 4.27 22.07
C ASP A 84 17.55 5.30 21.46
N GLN A 85 17.55 6.54 21.97
CA GLN A 85 16.74 7.64 21.42
C GLN A 85 17.10 7.94 19.96
N LEU A 86 18.39 7.98 19.62
CA LEU A 86 18.84 8.21 18.25
C LEU A 86 18.43 7.07 17.32
N MET A 87 18.60 5.82 17.75
CA MET A 87 18.20 4.65 16.96
C MET A 87 16.69 4.62 16.73
N ARG A 88 15.89 4.96 17.75
CA ARG A 88 14.45 5.11 17.61
C ARG A 88 14.06 6.24 16.66
N SER A 89 14.65 7.42 16.81
CA SER A 89 14.42 8.57 15.93
C SER A 89 14.75 8.26 14.46
N ILE A 90 15.85 7.54 14.21
CA ILE A 90 16.22 7.07 12.86
C ILE A 90 15.17 6.10 12.32
N ALA A 91 14.67 5.19 13.14
CA ALA A 91 13.61 4.27 12.74
C ALA A 91 12.30 5.01 12.40
N ASP A 92 11.89 5.95 13.24
CA ASP A 92 10.70 6.77 13.02
C ASP A 92 10.83 7.60 11.74
N PHE A 93 11.99 8.19 11.49
CA PHE A 93 12.26 8.93 10.26
C PHE A 93 12.19 8.06 9.01
N ARG A 94 12.72 6.83 9.06
CA ARG A 94 12.62 5.88 7.93
C ARG A 94 11.17 5.47 7.67
N ASN A 95 10.40 5.19 8.71
CA ASN A 95 8.99 4.87 8.60
C ASN A 95 8.19 6.05 8.00
N LEU A 96 8.48 7.27 8.44
CA LEU A 96 7.90 8.48 7.86
C LEU A 96 8.25 8.61 6.38
N GLN A 97 9.53 8.46 6.01
CA GLN A 97 9.96 8.53 4.61
C GLN A 97 9.23 7.51 3.73
N GLU A 98 9.09 6.26 4.18
CA GLU A 98 8.35 5.23 3.44
C GLU A 98 6.87 5.58 3.29
N THR A 99 6.26 6.07 4.36
CA THR A 99 4.85 6.46 4.39
C THR A 99 4.60 7.64 3.45
N THR A 100 5.40 8.71 3.57
CA THR A 100 5.32 9.89 2.70
C THR A 100 5.56 9.54 1.24
N LYS A 101 6.48 8.62 0.92
CA LYS A 101 6.66 8.16 -0.48
C LYS A 101 5.39 7.52 -1.03
N ARG A 102 4.75 6.63 -0.26
CA ARG A 102 3.49 5.97 -0.66
C ARG A 102 2.34 6.98 -0.77
N GLU A 103 2.29 7.98 0.11
CA GLU A 103 1.29 9.05 0.04
C GLU A 103 1.48 9.95 -1.19
N ILE A 104 2.73 10.30 -1.51
CA ILE A 104 3.05 11.09 -2.70
C ILE A 104 2.70 10.34 -3.98
N THR A 105 3.00 9.04 -4.08
CA THR A 105 2.62 8.25 -5.26
C THR A 105 1.10 8.19 -5.41
N LYS A 106 0.37 7.90 -4.33
CA LYS A 106 -1.10 7.94 -4.32
C LYS A 106 -1.63 9.32 -4.71
N ALA A 107 -1.09 10.39 -4.14
CA ALA A 107 -1.50 11.74 -4.46
C ALA A 107 -1.30 12.07 -5.94
N LYS A 108 -0.21 11.61 -6.56
CA LYS A 108 0.03 11.76 -8.00
C LYS A 108 -0.95 10.95 -8.85
N GLU A 109 -1.19 9.69 -8.47
CA GLU A 109 -2.13 8.80 -9.16
C GLU A 109 -3.57 9.35 -9.14
N PHE A 110 -3.96 10.02 -8.04
CA PHE A 110 -5.32 10.54 -7.83
C PHE A 110 -5.47 12.06 -7.99
N ALA A 111 -4.40 12.78 -8.33
CA ALA A 111 -4.44 14.24 -8.51
C ALA A 111 -5.48 14.66 -9.56
N LEU A 112 -5.63 13.84 -10.61
CA LEU A 112 -6.56 14.09 -11.72
C LEU A 112 -7.96 13.55 -11.46
N GLN A 113 -8.24 12.90 -10.33
CA GLN A 113 -9.51 12.22 -10.10
C GLN A 113 -10.71 13.17 -10.18
N LYS A 114 -10.63 14.35 -9.53
CA LYS A 114 -11.71 15.33 -9.55
C LYS A 114 -11.93 15.91 -10.95
N PHE A 115 -10.84 16.29 -11.61
CA PHE A 115 -10.87 16.82 -12.97
C PHE A 115 -11.46 15.79 -13.96
N ALA A 116 -11.04 14.53 -13.86
CA ALA A 116 -11.56 13.44 -14.67
C ALA A 116 -13.06 13.24 -14.44
N LYS A 117 -13.53 13.30 -13.18
CA LYS A 117 -14.95 13.15 -12.85
C LYS A 117 -15.81 14.22 -13.51
N ASP A 118 -15.38 15.48 -13.44
CA ASP A 118 -16.09 16.62 -14.06
C ASP A 118 -16.12 16.47 -15.59
N LEU A 119 -15.09 15.86 -16.17
CA LEU A 119 -14.98 15.64 -17.61
C LEU A 119 -15.89 14.50 -18.14
N LEU A 120 -16.32 13.58 -17.28
CA LEU A 120 -17.21 12.47 -17.67
C LEU A 120 -18.58 12.97 -18.14
N GLU A 121 -19.07 14.10 -17.62
CA GLU A 121 -20.33 14.69 -18.07
C GLU A 121 -20.26 15.10 -19.55
N SER A 122 -19.12 15.62 -19.99
CA SER A 122 -18.87 15.94 -21.41
C SER A 122 -18.84 14.69 -22.29
N VAL A 123 -18.28 13.58 -21.79
CA VAL A 123 -18.30 12.30 -22.53
C VAL A 123 -19.73 11.80 -22.72
N ASP A 124 -20.53 11.83 -21.66
CA ASP A 124 -21.93 11.41 -21.72
C ASP A 124 -22.76 12.32 -22.64
N ASN A 125 -22.41 13.61 -22.73
CA ASN A 125 -23.04 14.53 -23.66
C ASN A 125 -22.71 14.19 -25.12
N PHE A 126 -21.52 13.68 -25.42
CA PHE A 126 -21.22 13.14 -26.76
C PHE A 126 -22.07 11.89 -27.06
N ASP A 127 -22.15 10.94 -26.11
CA ASP A 127 -22.99 9.74 -26.27
C ASP A 127 -24.48 10.12 -26.47
N ARG A 128 -24.96 11.13 -25.73
CA ARG A 128 -26.32 11.68 -25.89
C ARG A 128 -26.51 12.39 -27.22
N ALA A 129 -25.55 13.19 -27.67
CA ALA A 129 -25.65 13.87 -28.95
C ALA A 129 -25.70 12.87 -30.12
N LEU A 130 -24.92 11.79 -30.03
CA LEU A 130 -24.92 10.72 -31.01
C LEU A 130 -26.20 9.87 -30.97
N SER A 131 -26.84 9.71 -29.81
CA SER A 131 -28.08 8.92 -29.70
C SER A 131 -29.33 9.62 -30.24
N VAL A 132 -29.32 10.95 -30.38
CA VAL A 132 -30.45 11.74 -30.94
C VAL A 132 -30.64 11.48 -32.44
N VAL A 133 -29.57 11.11 -33.16
CA VAL A 133 -29.65 10.85 -34.60
C VAL A 133 -30.08 9.40 -34.82
N ASP A 134 -31.35 9.18 -35.18
CA ASP A 134 -31.91 7.86 -35.47
C ASP A 134 -31.13 7.11 -36.56
N ALA A 135 -31.03 5.79 -36.46
CA ALA A 135 -30.33 4.95 -37.43
C ALA A 135 -30.91 5.10 -38.86
N ASP A 136 -32.23 5.22 -38.99
CA ASP A 136 -32.90 5.34 -40.29
C ASP A 136 -32.43 6.60 -41.06
N LYS A 137 -32.28 7.73 -40.36
CA LYS A 137 -31.81 9.00 -40.92
C LYS A 137 -30.33 8.99 -41.31
N ARG A 138 -29.56 8.01 -40.82
CA ARG A 138 -28.14 7.81 -41.19
C ARG A 138 -27.97 7.03 -42.49
N THR A 139 -29.01 6.32 -42.93
CA THR A 139 -28.94 5.37 -44.05
C THR A 139 -29.49 5.96 -45.36
N ASP A 140 -30.15 7.12 -45.29
CA ASP A 140 -30.59 7.94 -46.44
C ASP A 140 -29.73 9.21 -46.60
N PRO A 141 -28.50 9.11 -47.16
CA PRO A 141 -27.59 10.23 -47.33
C PRO A 141 -28.09 11.31 -48.31
N GLU A 142 -29.07 11.00 -49.18
CA GLU A 142 -29.57 11.98 -50.15
C GLU A 142 -30.48 13.06 -49.51
N ASN A 143 -31.22 12.72 -48.45
CA ASN A 143 -32.12 13.66 -47.77
C ASN A 143 -31.49 14.32 -46.53
N HIS A 144 -30.44 13.71 -45.96
CA HIS A 144 -29.90 14.10 -44.65
C HIS A 144 -28.36 14.18 -44.60
N LYS A 145 -27.70 14.48 -45.73
CA LYS A 145 -26.22 14.54 -45.82
C LYS A 145 -25.56 15.38 -44.72
N GLU A 146 -26.08 16.58 -44.44
CA GLU A 146 -25.53 17.48 -43.41
C GLU A 146 -25.58 16.86 -42.00
N LEU A 147 -26.63 16.08 -41.70
CA LEU A 147 -26.77 15.40 -40.41
C LEU A 147 -25.80 14.22 -40.29
N VAL A 148 -25.58 13.49 -41.39
CA VAL A 148 -24.61 12.38 -41.44
C VAL A 148 -23.19 12.90 -41.27
N ASP A 149 -22.82 13.96 -41.99
CA ASP A 149 -21.49 14.59 -41.90
C ASP A 149 -21.25 15.15 -40.48
N LEU A 150 -22.26 15.77 -39.86
CA LEU A 150 -22.18 16.24 -38.47
C LEU A 150 -22.02 15.09 -37.48
N TYR A 151 -22.80 14.00 -37.63
CA TYR A 151 -22.69 12.82 -36.79
C TYR A 151 -21.28 12.22 -36.85
N GLU A 152 -20.72 12.09 -38.06
CA GLU A 152 -19.37 11.59 -38.26
C GLU A 152 -18.32 12.51 -37.63
N GLY A 153 -18.44 13.83 -37.80
CA GLY A 153 -17.55 14.81 -37.17
C GLY A 153 -17.56 14.74 -35.64
N ILE A 154 -18.75 14.61 -35.03
CA ILE A 154 -18.88 14.43 -33.58
C ILE A 154 -18.25 13.11 -33.14
N LYS A 155 -18.53 12.01 -33.85
CA LYS A 155 -17.96 10.68 -33.55
C LYS A 155 -16.42 10.68 -33.64
N MET A 156 -15.85 11.35 -34.64
CA MET A 156 -14.40 11.51 -34.77
C MET A 156 -13.81 12.28 -33.58
N THR A 157 -14.48 13.36 -33.17
CA THR A 157 -14.05 14.17 -32.02
C THR A 157 -14.11 13.37 -30.72
N GLN A 158 -15.20 12.63 -30.50
CA GLN A 158 -15.35 11.73 -29.35
C GLN A 158 -14.22 10.68 -29.32
N ASN A 159 -13.91 10.04 -30.44
CA ASN A 159 -12.83 9.05 -30.51
C ASN A 159 -11.45 9.64 -30.16
N VAL A 160 -11.15 10.85 -30.62
CA VAL A 160 -9.90 11.54 -30.26
C VAL A 160 -9.88 11.89 -28.77
N PHE A 161 -11.03 12.29 -28.24
CA PHE A 161 -11.20 12.60 -26.82
C PHE A 161 -10.99 11.36 -25.94
N GLU A 162 -11.67 10.25 -26.22
CA GLU A 162 -11.52 8.97 -25.51
C GLU A 162 -10.08 8.47 -25.56
N LYS A 163 -9.41 8.51 -26.72
CA LYS A 163 -7.99 8.17 -26.83
C LYS A 163 -7.09 9.06 -25.97
N THR A 164 -7.47 10.32 -25.76
CA THR A 164 -6.71 11.24 -24.88
C THR A 164 -6.93 10.88 -23.41
N LEU A 165 -8.15 10.52 -23.02
CA LEU A 165 -8.46 10.03 -21.67
C LEU A 165 -7.69 8.74 -21.36
N GLU A 166 -7.65 7.80 -22.30
CA GLU A 166 -6.91 6.53 -22.17
C GLU A 166 -5.41 6.74 -21.91
N LYS A 167 -4.78 7.71 -22.58
CA LYS A 167 -3.37 8.08 -22.34
C LYS A 167 -3.10 8.54 -20.91
N HIS A 168 -4.11 9.13 -20.25
CA HIS A 168 -4.03 9.59 -18.87
C HIS A 168 -4.53 8.53 -17.86
N GLY A 169 -4.74 7.29 -18.30
CA GLY A 169 -5.11 6.17 -17.44
C GLY A 169 -6.60 6.03 -17.16
N LEU A 170 -7.46 6.76 -17.90
CA LEU A 170 -8.91 6.59 -17.85
C LEU A 170 -9.37 5.53 -18.85
N LYS A 171 -9.93 4.43 -18.37
CA LYS A 171 -10.47 3.34 -19.20
C LYS A 171 -11.99 3.33 -19.10
N LYS A 172 -12.67 3.29 -20.24
CA LYS A 172 -14.14 3.12 -20.34
C LYS A 172 -14.49 1.66 -20.06
N ILE A 173 -15.47 1.42 -19.19
CA ILE A 173 -16.05 0.09 -18.92
C ILE A 173 -17.41 0.02 -19.60
N PHE A 174 -17.59 -0.99 -20.43
CA PHE A 174 -18.85 -1.26 -21.11
C PHE A 174 -19.22 -2.74 -20.94
N PRO A 175 -19.80 -3.12 -19.78
CA PRO A 175 -19.92 -4.52 -19.38
C PRO A 175 -21.15 -5.19 -20.00
N GLU A 176 -21.44 -4.97 -21.28
CA GLU A 176 -22.58 -5.60 -21.93
C GLU A 176 -22.30 -7.10 -22.17
N GLY A 177 -23.16 -7.97 -21.64
CA GLY A 177 -22.99 -9.43 -21.73
C GLY A 177 -22.02 -10.01 -20.71
N GLU A 178 -21.43 -9.18 -19.85
CA GLU A 178 -20.57 -9.64 -18.74
C GLU A 178 -21.38 -9.93 -17.48
N LYS A 179 -20.81 -10.75 -16.58
CA LYS A 179 -21.40 -11.01 -15.27
C LYS A 179 -21.36 -9.73 -14.42
N PHE A 180 -22.44 -9.48 -13.69
CA PHE A 180 -22.52 -8.31 -12.81
C PHE A 180 -21.46 -8.37 -11.68
N ASP A 181 -20.60 -7.35 -11.61
CA ASP A 181 -19.65 -7.12 -10.51
C ASP A 181 -20.10 -5.90 -9.67
N PRO A 182 -20.53 -6.09 -8.42
CA PRO A 182 -20.96 -4.99 -7.54
C PRO A 182 -19.89 -3.93 -7.29
N ASN A 183 -18.60 -4.24 -7.48
CA ASN A 183 -17.53 -3.27 -7.26
C ASN A 183 -17.44 -2.24 -8.41
N GLN A 184 -17.85 -2.63 -9.62
CA GLN A 184 -17.67 -1.84 -10.85
C GLN A 184 -18.99 -1.40 -11.49
N HIS A 185 -20.09 -2.07 -11.17
CA HIS A 185 -21.39 -1.88 -11.79
C HIS A 185 -22.46 -1.48 -10.76
N GLU A 186 -23.35 -0.59 -11.17
CA GLU A 186 -24.54 -0.16 -10.44
C GLU A 186 -25.77 -0.71 -11.17
N ALA A 187 -26.48 -1.66 -10.56
CA ALA A 187 -27.70 -2.23 -11.13
C ALA A 187 -28.87 -1.25 -10.92
N THR A 188 -29.34 -0.62 -12.00
CA THR A 188 -30.44 0.36 -11.94
C THR A 188 -31.80 -0.32 -12.01
N PHE A 189 -31.92 -1.43 -12.76
CA PHE A 189 -33.16 -2.20 -12.91
C PHE A 189 -32.86 -3.64 -13.31
N GLU A 190 -33.83 -4.51 -13.06
CA GLU A 190 -33.79 -5.91 -13.45
C GLU A 190 -34.94 -6.21 -14.42
N ALA A 191 -34.69 -7.06 -15.41
CA ALA A 191 -35.73 -7.50 -16.36
C ALA A 191 -35.55 -8.98 -16.71
N PRO A 192 -36.65 -9.74 -16.90
CA PRO A 192 -36.56 -11.10 -17.38
C PRO A 192 -36.09 -11.10 -18.84
N GLN A 193 -35.04 -11.87 -19.14
CA GLN A 193 -34.54 -12.09 -20.49
C GLN A 193 -34.39 -13.60 -20.70
N PRO A 194 -35.22 -14.23 -21.55
CA PRO A 194 -35.20 -15.68 -21.73
C PRO A 194 -33.91 -16.20 -22.39
N ASP A 195 -33.17 -15.32 -23.07
CA ASP A 195 -32.00 -15.68 -23.88
C ASP A 195 -30.65 -15.50 -23.15
N LYS A 196 -30.63 -14.99 -21.91
CA LYS A 196 -29.39 -14.64 -21.18
C LYS A 196 -29.38 -15.23 -19.77
N GLU A 197 -28.19 -15.52 -19.26
CA GLU A 197 -28.02 -16.09 -17.91
C GLU A 197 -28.42 -15.09 -16.80
N PRO A 198 -29.11 -15.55 -15.74
CA PRO A 198 -29.37 -14.77 -14.54
C PRO A 198 -28.14 -14.06 -13.97
N GLY A 199 -28.28 -12.78 -13.60
CA GLY A 199 -27.18 -11.99 -13.04
C GLY A 199 -26.16 -11.48 -14.07
N THR A 200 -26.45 -11.62 -15.36
CA THR A 200 -25.67 -11.03 -16.45
C THR A 200 -26.18 -9.62 -16.77
N VAL A 201 -25.28 -8.72 -17.16
CA VAL A 201 -25.67 -7.39 -17.64
C VAL A 201 -26.21 -7.51 -19.06
N PHE A 202 -27.48 -7.12 -19.27
CA PHE A 202 -28.08 -7.17 -20.60
C PHE A 202 -28.09 -5.83 -21.32
N PHE A 203 -28.04 -4.72 -20.57
CA PHE A 203 -28.10 -3.37 -21.12
C PHE A 203 -27.25 -2.42 -20.29
N VAL A 204 -26.48 -1.54 -20.94
CA VAL A 204 -25.68 -0.51 -20.28
C VAL A 204 -26.33 0.85 -20.56
N GLN A 205 -26.89 1.47 -19.52
CA GLN A 205 -27.51 2.79 -19.64
C GLN A 205 -26.47 3.92 -19.66
N GLN A 206 -25.42 3.78 -18.84
CA GLN A 206 -24.36 4.76 -18.72
C GLN A 206 -23.03 4.03 -18.52
N ALA A 207 -22.04 4.33 -19.35
CA ALA A 207 -20.74 3.67 -19.30
C ALA A 207 -20.01 3.96 -17.97
N GLY A 208 -19.26 2.96 -17.48
CA GLY A 208 -18.39 3.11 -16.31
C GLY A 208 -17.01 3.63 -16.70
N PHE A 209 -16.26 4.14 -15.73
CA PHE A 209 -14.88 4.61 -15.95
C PHE A 209 -13.97 4.21 -14.80
N LEU A 210 -12.78 3.70 -15.14
CA LEU A 210 -11.69 3.40 -14.22
C LEU A 210 -10.57 4.43 -14.41
N LEU A 211 -9.97 4.89 -13.32
CA LEU A 211 -8.73 5.67 -13.32
C LEU A 211 -7.64 4.83 -12.65
N ASN A 212 -6.60 4.45 -13.40
CA ASN A 212 -5.49 3.63 -12.89
C ASN A 212 -5.98 2.41 -12.07
N ASP A 213 -6.96 1.69 -12.63
CA ASP A 213 -7.60 0.49 -12.06
C ASP A 213 -8.48 0.72 -10.82
N ARG A 214 -8.78 1.97 -10.46
CA ARG A 214 -9.80 2.33 -9.47
C ARG A 214 -11.07 2.82 -10.13
N VAL A 215 -12.23 2.41 -9.63
CA VAL A 215 -13.53 2.88 -10.11
C VAL A 215 -13.72 4.37 -9.81
N LEU A 216 -13.83 5.17 -10.87
CA LEU A 216 -14.16 6.59 -10.79
C LEU A 216 -15.68 6.80 -10.82
N ARG A 217 -16.35 6.05 -11.70
CA ARG A 217 -17.80 5.99 -11.85
C ARG A 217 -18.19 4.57 -12.23
N ALA A 218 -19.13 3.98 -11.49
CA ALA A 218 -19.67 2.67 -11.82
C ALA A 218 -20.52 2.74 -13.11
N ALA A 219 -20.54 1.67 -13.89
CA ALA A 219 -21.42 1.57 -15.04
C ALA A 219 -22.86 1.34 -14.56
N LYS A 220 -23.82 2.13 -15.04
CA LYS A 220 -25.24 1.90 -14.74
C LYS A 220 -25.79 0.88 -15.71
N VAL A 221 -26.27 -0.23 -15.16
CA VAL A 221 -26.61 -1.42 -15.94
C VAL A 221 -27.99 -1.97 -15.60
N GLY A 222 -28.62 -2.57 -16.59
CA GLY A 222 -29.75 -3.48 -16.41
C GLY A 222 -29.23 -4.91 -16.27
N VAL A 223 -29.67 -5.61 -15.23
CA VAL A 223 -29.26 -7.00 -14.95
C VAL A 223 -30.42 -7.95 -15.25
N VAL A 224 -30.11 -9.15 -15.75
CA VAL A 224 -31.12 -10.18 -15.98
C VAL A 224 -31.64 -10.66 -14.63
N GLN A 225 -32.96 -10.57 -14.46
CA GLN A 225 -33.64 -11.00 -13.24
C GLN A 225 -33.29 -12.47 -12.95
N GLY A 226 -32.88 -12.73 -11.71
CA GLY A 226 -32.68 -14.10 -11.25
C GLY A 226 -33.99 -14.76 -10.86
N ASP A 227 -34.17 -16.01 -11.24
CA ASP A 227 -35.25 -16.85 -10.74
C ASP A 227 -35.00 -17.10 -9.23
N TYR A 228 -35.72 -16.38 -8.37
CA TYR A 228 -35.75 -16.59 -6.91
C TYR A 228 -37.06 -17.24 -6.48
#